data_AF-A0AAN8YMS0-F1
#
_entry.id   AF-A0AAN8YMS0-F1
#
_cell.length_a   1.000
_cell.length_b   1.000
_cell.length_c   1.000
_cell.angle_alpha   90.00
_cell.angle_beta   90.00
_cell.angle_gamma   90.00
#
_symmetry.space_group_name_H-M   'P 1'
#
loop_
_entity.id
_entity.type
_entity.pdbx_description
1 polymer ?
#
loop_
_entity_poly.entity_id
_entity_poly.type
_entity_poly.pdbx_seq_one_letter_code
_entity_poly.pdbx_strand_id
1 'polypeptide(L)'
;MPTTFDIFQGSPRMVLSRGFMEHCIKGWDNFPRKLLMYYANVVSPLESYFHTVLCNSPEFRNTIVNQDLRYSAPINVSNYYDNLVNKWAIFARPFKEGDPTLDELDRDILDRQPQGLVRGKWCNNGGHNSSSCSSNSSTNWDDIDSLDPGFYGQKLQNILSNFTVGGHHMVTNNCHSNSS
;
A
#
# COMPACT_ATOMS: atom_id res chain seq x y z
N MET A 1 -27.44 -9.24 -16.66
CA MET A 1 -26.25 -9.55 -15.83
C MET A 1 -25.74 -10.93 -16.20
N PRO A 2 -24.41 -11.15 -16.23
CA PRO A 2 -23.88 -12.49 -16.49
C PRO A 2 -24.34 -13.45 -15.39
N THR A 3 -24.74 -14.67 -15.77
CA THR A 3 -25.23 -15.70 -14.84
C THR A 3 -24.13 -16.68 -14.42
N THR A 4 -22.92 -16.51 -14.93
CA THR A 4 -21.79 -17.45 -14.76
C THR A 4 -20.86 -17.07 -13.61
N PHE A 5 -20.94 -15.85 -13.10
CA PHE A 5 -20.10 -15.35 -12.01
C PHE A 5 -20.79 -14.23 -11.25
N ASP A 6 -20.43 -14.06 -9.98
CA ASP A 6 -20.92 -12.98 -9.15
C ASP A 6 -20.07 -11.72 -9.33
N ILE A 7 -20.71 -10.55 -9.37
CA ILE A 7 -20.02 -9.25 -9.48
C ILE A 7 -19.74 -8.71 -8.08
N PHE A 8 -18.48 -8.31 -7.85
CA PHE A 8 -18.05 -7.71 -6.59
C PHE A 8 -17.49 -6.31 -6.84
N GLN A 9 -17.74 -5.41 -5.90
CA GLN A 9 -17.29 -4.02 -5.92
C GLN A 9 -16.50 -3.67 -4.66
N GLY A 10 -15.58 -2.72 -4.79
CA GLY A 10 -14.80 -2.20 -3.69
C GLY A 10 -13.96 -0.99 -4.09
N SER A 11 -12.99 -0.65 -3.25
CA SER A 11 -12.07 0.45 -3.54
C SER A 11 -11.28 0.16 -4.83
N PRO A 12 -11.12 1.14 -5.74
CA PRO A 12 -10.25 1.00 -6.92
C PRO A 12 -8.76 1.04 -6.57
N ARG A 13 -8.43 1.29 -5.29
CA ARG A 13 -7.07 1.38 -4.77
C ARG A 13 -6.84 0.20 -3.84
N MET A 14 -5.89 -0.63 -4.23
CA MET A 14 -5.63 -1.93 -3.62
C MET A 14 -4.15 -2.27 -3.78
N VAL A 15 -3.66 -3.17 -2.92
CA VAL A 15 -2.34 -3.78 -3.04
C VAL A 15 -2.55 -5.21 -3.49
N LEU A 16 -1.92 -5.61 -4.59
CA LEU A 16 -2.11 -6.92 -5.21
C LEU A 16 -0.82 -7.73 -5.11
N SER A 17 -0.94 -9.01 -4.74
CA SER A 17 0.19 -9.92 -4.71
C SER A 17 0.67 -10.25 -6.13
N ARG A 18 1.96 -10.54 -6.27
CA ARG A 18 2.55 -10.95 -7.55
C ARG A 18 1.85 -12.17 -8.13
N GLY A 19 1.51 -13.17 -7.30
CA GLY A 19 0.81 -14.38 -7.73
C GLY A 19 -0.56 -14.10 -8.34
N PHE A 20 -1.35 -13.22 -7.71
CA PHE A 20 -2.66 -12.82 -8.23
C PHE A 20 -2.54 -12.05 -9.56
N MET A 21 -1.58 -11.14 -9.66
CA MET A 21 -1.33 -10.40 -10.90
C MET A 21 -0.88 -11.33 -12.03
N GLU A 22 -0.03 -12.30 -11.75
CA GLU A 22 0.36 -13.31 -12.73
C GLU A 22 -0.84 -14.13 -13.22
N HIS A 23 -1.77 -14.51 -12.33
CA HIS A 23 -3.00 -15.17 -12.73
C HIS A 23 -3.85 -14.29 -13.65
N CYS A 24 -4.05 -13.01 -13.30
CA CYS A 24 -4.81 -12.06 -14.14
C CYS A 24 -4.20 -11.87 -15.54
N ILE A 25 -2.86 -11.82 -15.63
CA ILE A 25 -2.14 -11.57 -16.88
C ILE A 25 -2.07 -12.85 -17.73
N LYS A 26 -1.64 -13.97 -17.13
CA LYS A 26 -1.46 -15.24 -17.85
C LYS A 26 -2.82 -15.83 -18.25
N GLY A 27 -3.84 -15.67 -17.40
CA GLY A 27 -5.19 -16.22 -17.62
C GLY A 27 -5.14 -17.73 -17.82
N TRP A 28 -4.56 -18.45 -16.86
CA TRP A 28 -4.47 -19.92 -16.94
C TRP A 28 -5.86 -20.54 -17.13
N ASP A 29 -6.87 -19.94 -16.53
CA ASP A 29 -8.27 -20.10 -16.91
C ASP A 29 -8.74 -18.93 -17.80
N ASN A 30 -9.81 -19.15 -18.56
CA ASN A 30 -10.34 -18.10 -19.45
C ASN A 30 -11.09 -16.98 -18.70
N PHE A 31 -11.12 -17.02 -17.37
CA PHE A 31 -12.01 -16.19 -16.57
C PHE A 31 -11.57 -14.71 -16.50
N PRO A 32 -10.33 -14.37 -16.11
CA PRO A 32 -9.83 -13.00 -16.17
C PRO A 32 -9.95 -12.36 -17.57
N ARG A 33 -9.69 -13.13 -18.63
CA ARG A 33 -9.79 -12.63 -20.02
C ARG A 33 -11.23 -12.28 -20.39
N LYS A 34 -12.21 -13.14 -20.04
CA LYS A 34 -13.63 -12.87 -20.27
C LYS A 34 -14.10 -11.66 -19.47
N LEU A 35 -13.69 -11.54 -18.22
CA LEU A 35 -13.98 -10.38 -17.38
C LEU A 35 -13.39 -9.09 -17.94
N LEU A 36 -12.18 -9.14 -18.51
CA LEU A 36 -11.55 -7.98 -19.11
C LEU A 36 -12.37 -7.45 -20.30
N MET A 37 -12.87 -8.36 -21.16
CA MET A 37 -13.77 -7.97 -22.26
C MET A 37 -15.09 -7.37 -21.75
N TYR A 38 -15.64 -7.91 -20.66
CA TYR A 38 -16.85 -7.39 -20.03
C TYR A 38 -16.63 -5.97 -19.46
N TYR A 39 -15.58 -5.81 -18.64
CA TYR A 39 -15.28 -4.55 -17.95
C TYR A 39 -14.67 -3.47 -18.85
N ALA A 40 -14.22 -3.81 -20.06
CA ALA A 40 -13.76 -2.81 -21.04
C ALA A 40 -14.84 -1.77 -21.41
N ASN A 41 -16.12 -2.10 -21.22
CA ASN A 41 -17.26 -1.23 -21.55
C ASN A 41 -18.02 -0.75 -20.31
N VAL A 42 -17.44 -0.90 -19.11
CA VAL A 42 -18.08 -0.53 -17.84
C VAL A 42 -17.43 0.73 -17.28
N VAL A 43 -18.22 1.60 -16.66
CA VAL A 43 -17.72 2.78 -15.94
C VAL A 43 -16.96 2.33 -14.69
N SER A 44 -15.78 2.92 -14.43
CA SER A 44 -14.94 2.59 -13.27
C SER A 44 -14.60 1.10 -13.12
N PRO A 45 -14.02 0.45 -14.15
CA PRO A 45 -13.80 -1.01 -14.14
C PRO A 45 -12.89 -1.46 -12.99
N LEU A 46 -11.98 -0.60 -12.51
CA LEU A 46 -11.09 -0.90 -11.39
C LEU A 46 -11.81 -1.05 -10.05
N GLU A 47 -13.01 -0.50 -9.90
CA GLU A 47 -13.83 -0.66 -8.70
C GLU A 47 -14.43 -2.06 -8.60
N SER A 48 -14.44 -2.84 -9.69
CA SER A 48 -15.12 -4.14 -9.72
C SER A 48 -14.27 -5.29 -10.27
N TYR A 49 -13.40 -5.05 -11.25
CA TYR A 49 -12.67 -6.10 -11.96
C TYR A 49 -11.87 -7.00 -11.02
N PHE A 50 -10.96 -6.42 -10.24
CA PHE A 50 -10.09 -7.20 -9.36
C PHE A 50 -10.86 -7.87 -8.23
N HIS A 51 -11.84 -7.18 -7.65
CA HIS A 51 -12.73 -7.77 -6.62
C HIS A 51 -13.49 -8.98 -7.19
N THR A 52 -13.96 -8.87 -8.44
CA THR A 52 -14.67 -9.94 -9.13
C THR A 52 -13.76 -11.14 -9.43
N VAL A 53 -12.55 -10.91 -9.95
CA VAL A 53 -11.58 -12.00 -10.17
C VAL A 53 -11.25 -12.69 -8.85
N LEU A 54 -10.86 -11.91 -7.84
CA LEU A 54 -10.42 -12.40 -6.53
C LEU A 54 -11.47 -13.28 -5.83
N CYS A 55 -12.74 -12.87 -5.87
CA CYS A 55 -13.82 -13.57 -5.19
C CYS A 55 -14.37 -14.80 -5.94
N ASN A 56 -14.23 -14.84 -7.27
CA ASN A 56 -14.65 -15.98 -8.07
C ASN A 56 -13.50 -16.98 -8.33
N SER A 57 -12.24 -16.65 -8.01
CA SER A 57 -11.09 -17.56 -8.12
C SER A 57 -10.83 -18.27 -6.77
N PRO A 58 -11.11 -19.58 -6.64
CA PRO A 58 -11.00 -20.30 -5.37
C PRO A 58 -9.60 -20.25 -4.75
N GLU A 59 -8.56 -20.20 -5.58
CA GLU A 59 -7.15 -20.14 -5.15
C GLU A 59 -6.78 -18.84 -4.42
N PHE A 60 -7.48 -17.73 -4.69
CA PHE A 60 -7.19 -16.43 -4.08
C PHE A 60 -8.19 -16.00 -3.01
N ARG A 61 -9.35 -16.68 -2.91
CA ARG A 61 -10.43 -16.30 -2.00
C ARG A 61 -10.02 -16.22 -0.52
N ASN A 62 -9.07 -17.04 -0.09
CA ASN A 62 -8.56 -17.05 1.30
C ASN A 62 -7.36 -16.11 1.51
N THR A 63 -6.97 -15.32 0.50
CA THR A 63 -5.85 -14.36 0.59
C THR A 63 -6.32 -12.92 0.80
N ILE A 64 -7.62 -12.73 0.99
CA ILE A 64 -8.26 -11.42 1.02
C ILE A 64 -8.12 -10.78 2.39
N VAL A 65 -7.58 -9.56 2.39
CA VAL A 65 -7.55 -8.66 3.55
C VAL A 65 -8.41 -7.44 3.21
N ASN A 66 -9.54 -7.27 3.90
CA ASN A 66 -10.46 -6.15 3.65
C ASN A 66 -9.99 -4.87 4.37
N GLN A 67 -8.82 -4.38 3.98
CA GLN A 67 -8.26 -3.12 4.47
C GLN A 67 -7.49 -2.47 3.32
N ASP A 68 -7.88 -1.27 2.90
CA ASP A 68 -7.24 -0.55 1.79
C ASP A 68 -5.94 0.17 2.20
N LEU A 69 -5.46 -0.07 3.44
CA LEU A 69 -4.25 0.46 4.06
C LEU A 69 -4.13 1.99 3.96
N ARG A 70 -5.27 2.67 3.84
CA ARG A 70 -5.32 4.07 3.44
C ARG A 70 -6.11 4.92 4.43
N TYR A 71 -5.58 6.11 4.67
CA TYR A 71 -6.29 7.16 5.38
C TYR A 71 -6.85 8.17 4.36
N SER A 72 -8.15 8.40 4.39
CA SER A 72 -8.79 9.42 3.54
C SER A 72 -9.45 10.46 4.43
N ALA A 73 -8.88 11.67 4.45
CA ALA A 73 -9.50 12.82 5.09
C ALA A 73 -10.47 13.51 4.12
N PRO A 74 -11.54 14.15 4.62
CA PRO A 74 -12.52 14.83 3.77
C PRO A 74 -11.99 16.13 3.14
N ILE A 75 -11.10 16.86 3.81
CA ILE A 75 -10.65 18.21 3.38
C ILE A 75 -9.13 18.36 3.42
N ASN A 76 -8.51 18.12 4.58
CA ASN A 76 -7.06 18.20 4.76
C ASN A 76 -6.61 17.13 5.76
N VAL A 77 -5.50 16.46 5.46
CA VAL A 77 -4.86 15.47 6.35
C VAL A 77 -4.26 16.13 7.59
N SER A 78 -3.83 17.40 7.51
CA SER A 78 -3.22 18.15 8.63
C SER A 78 -4.07 18.11 9.91
N ASN A 79 -5.40 18.30 9.80
CA ASN A 79 -6.32 18.29 10.94
C ASN A 79 -6.46 16.91 11.62
N TYR A 80 -5.93 15.86 11.00
CA TYR A 80 -6.05 14.49 11.45
C TYR A 80 -4.68 13.80 11.54
N TYR A 81 -3.60 14.58 11.71
CA TYR A 81 -2.24 14.08 11.74
C TYR A 81 -2.03 12.96 12.77
N ASP A 82 -2.50 13.15 14.00
CA ASP A 82 -2.40 12.12 15.04
C ASP A 82 -3.13 10.83 14.65
N ASN A 83 -4.28 10.94 13.99
CA ASN A 83 -5.03 9.79 13.51
C ASN A 83 -4.31 9.07 12.37
N LEU A 84 -3.62 9.82 11.51
CA LEU A 84 -2.81 9.27 10.42
C LEU A 84 -1.64 8.45 10.98
N VAL A 85 -0.86 9.04 11.90
CA VAL A 85 0.35 8.39 12.47
C VAL A 85 -0.03 7.19 13.35
N ASN A 86 -1.17 7.28 14.05
CA ASN A 86 -1.63 6.20 14.92
C ASN A 86 -2.39 5.09 14.19
N LYS A 87 -3.14 5.40 13.12
CA LYS A 87 -3.82 4.37 12.31
C LYS A 87 -2.82 3.55 11.49
N TRP A 88 -3.24 2.34 11.17
CA TRP A 88 -2.53 1.43 10.26
C TRP A 88 -2.71 1.81 8.79
N ALA A 89 -2.45 3.09 8.48
CA ALA A 89 -2.48 3.61 7.12
C ALA A 89 -1.04 3.78 6.63
N ILE A 90 -0.75 3.20 5.47
CA ILE A 90 0.53 3.33 4.78
C ILE A 90 0.48 4.51 3.80
N PHE A 91 -0.70 4.77 3.24
CA PHE A 91 -0.91 5.89 2.33
C PHE A 91 -2.02 6.80 2.84
N ALA A 92 -1.95 8.08 2.49
CA ALA A 92 -2.98 9.04 2.85
C ALA A 92 -3.28 10.06 1.76
N ARG A 93 -4.46 10.67 1.87
CA ARG A 93 -4.92 11.72 0.97
C ARG A 93 -6.06 12.55 1.61
N PRO A 94 -6.39 13.71 1.04
CA PRO A 94 -5.62 14.46 0.04
C PRO A 94 -4.50 15.29 0.67
N PHE A 95 -3.37 15.38 -0.02
CA PHE A 95 -2.35 16.40 0.22
C PHE A 95 -2.45 17.42 -0.90
N LYS A 96 -2.35 18.70 -0.58
CA LYS A 96 -2.22 19.76 -1.59
C LYS A 96 -0.77 19.86 -2.03
N GLU A 97 -0.54 20.46 -3.19
CA GLU A 97 0.81 20.84 -3.58
C GLU A 97 1.37 21.84 -2.56
N GLY A 98 2.58 21.59 -2.06
CA GLY A 98 3.20 22.40 -1.01
C GLY A 98 2.56 22.26 0.37
N ASP A 99 1.82 21.18 0.64
CA ASP A 99 1.23 20.94 1.96
C ASP A 99 2.32 20.71 3.03
N PRO A 100 2.43 21.57 4.06
CA PRO A 100 3.48 21.47 5.08
C PRO A 100 3.36 20.20 5.94
N THR A 101 2.21 19.52 5.91
CA THR A 101 2.05 18.22 6.57
C THR A 101 3.02 17.18 6.01
N LEU A 102 3.43 17.29 4.74
CA LEU A 102 4.40 16.38 4.14
C LEU A 102 5.80 16.58 4.74
N ASP A 103 6.22 17.82 4.99
CA ASP A 103 7.49 18.13 5.66
C ASP A 103 7.49 17.63 7.11
N GLU A 104 6.34 17.70 7.78
CA GLU A 104 6.14 17.16 9.13
C GLU A 104 6.20 15.62 9.14
N LEU A 105 5.59 14.94 8.16
CA LEU A 105 5.73 13.48 8.00
C LEU A 105 7.17 13.08 7.71
N ASP A 106 7.84 13.80 6.83
CA ASP A 106 9.25 13.57 6.50
C ASP A 106 10.14 13.68 7.73
N ARG A 107 9.89 14.69 8.57
CA ARG A 107 10.61 14.88 9.83
C ARG A 107 10.28 13.77 10.84
N ASP A 108 9.00 13.49 11.07
CA ASP A 108 8.59 12.61 12.17
C ASP A 108 8.76 11.12 11.82
N ILE A 109 8.56 10.72 10.56
CA ILE A 109 8.62 9.31 10.11
C ILE A 109 10.01 8.95 9.58
N LEU A 110 10.60 9.83 8.77
CA LEU A 110 11.86 9.56 8.06
C LEU A 110 13.08 10.22 8.70
N ASP A 111 12.89 10.99 9.78
CA ASP A 111 13.95 11.73 10.49
C ASP A 111 14.81 12.57 9.54
N ARG A 112 14.15 13.30 8.61
CA ARG A 112 14.84 14.18 7.66
C ARG A 112 14.34 15.62 7.73
N GLN A 113 15.24 16.54 7.41
CA GLN A 113 14.88 17.95 7.21
C GLN A 113 14.12 18.15 5.89
N PRO A 114 13.34 19.24 5.76
CA PRO A 114 12.73 19.62 4.48
C PRO A 114 13.80 19.68 3.39
N GLN A 115 13.52 19.07 2.24
CA GLN A 115 14.46 18.95 1.10
C GLN A 115 15.74 18.15 1.38
N GLY A 116 15.84 17.52 2.55
CA GLY A 116 16.94 16.62 2.92
C GLY A 116 16.75 15.21 2.37
N LEU A 117 17.84 14.44 2.35
CA LEU A 117 17.80 13.00 2.06
C LEU A 117 17.49 12.22 3.34
N VAL A 118 16.75 11.11 3.20
CA VAL A 118 16.55 10.15 4.30
C VAL A 118 17.91 9.53 4.62
N ARG A 119 18.33 9.59 5.88
CA ARG A 119 19.62 9.03 6.29
C ARG A 119 19.53 7.51 6.36
N GLY A 120 20.47 6.83 5.74
CA GLY A 120 20.68 5.38 5.88
C GLY A 120 22.11 5.09 6.33
N LYS A 121 22.49 3.81 6.39
CA LYS A 121 23.87 3.35 6.71
C LYS A 121 24.93 4.03 5.85
N TRP A 122 24.58 4.31 4.60
CA TRP A 122 25.40 5.01 3.63
C TRP A 122 25.80 6.45 4.04
N CYS A 123 25.17 7.06 5.07
CA CYS A 123 25.49 8.39 5.57
C CYS A 123 25.71 8.41 7.09
N ASN A 124 26.78 7.75 7.54
CA ASN A 124 27.11 7.59 8.97
C ASN A 124 27.85 8.81 9.58
N ASN A 125 28.43 9.70 8.77
CA ASN A 125 29.34 10.76 9.23
C ASN A 125 28.74 12.18 9.29
N GLY A 126 27.42 12.32 9.24
CA GLY A 126 26.75 13.62 9.36
C GLY A 126 26.11 13.84 10.72
N GLY A 127 26.64 14.76 11.54
CA GLY A 127 25.98 15.20 12.77
C GLY A 127 24.52 15.61 12.52
N HIS A 128 23.68 15.61 13.57
CA HIS A 128 22.23 15.91 13.48
C HIS A 128 21.89 17.20 12.69
N ASN A 129 22.84 18.12 12.53
CA ASN A 129 22.65 19.43 11.88
C ASN A 129 23.37 19.61 10.53
N SER A 130 24.10 18.60 10.01
CA SER A 130 24.72 18.69 8.68
C SER A 130 23.82 18.04 7.64
N SER A 131 23.26 18.85 6.73
CA SER A 131 22.56 18.40 5.51
C SER A 131 23.50 17.69 4.51
N SER A 132 24.80 17.74 4.77
CA SER A 132 25.81 17.22 3.87
C SER A 132 26.24 15.81 4.28
N CYS A 133 25.67 14.81 3.60
CA CYS A 133 26.43 13.61 3.23
C CYS A 133 27.48 14.04 2.18
N SER A 134 28.33 15.04 2.48
CA SER A 134 29.24 15.64 1.51
C SER A 134 30.47 14.77 1.34
N SER A 135 30.60 14.34 0.10
CA SER A 135 31.72 13.73 -0.62
C SER A 135 33.09 14.41 -0.52
N ASN A 136 33.31 15.36 0.40
CA ASN A 136 34.61 16.01 0.60
C ASN A 136 35.51 15.23 1.56
N SER A 137 35.00 14.14 2.14
CA SER A 137 35.78 13.17 2.88
C SER A 137 35.80 11.88 2.07
N SER A 138 36.97 11.54 1.55
CA SER A 138 37.30 10.28 0.90
C SER A 138 37.27 9.09 1.87
N THR A 139 36.17 8.91 2.61
CA THR A 139 35.98 7.77 3.52
C THR A 139 34.67 7.05 3.23
N ASN A 140 34.82 5.83 2.73
CA ASN A 140 33.93 4.68 2.72
C ASN A 140 32.44 4.97 2.86
N TRP A 141 31.76 5.02 1.72
CA TRP A 141 30.34 4.73 1.67
C TRP A 141 30.15 3.34 2.29
N ASP A 142 29.32 3.24 3.31
CA ASP A 142 28.90 1.94 3.82
C ASP A 142 27.98 1.27 2.79
N ASP A 143 27.58 0.02 3.03
CA ASP A 143 26.73 -0.74 2.13
C ASP A 143 25.41 0.00 1.83
N ILE A 144 25.25 0.44 0.58
CA ILE A 144 24.06 1.17 0.10
C ILE A 144 22.83 0.25 -0.03
N ASP A 145 23.07 -1.06 -0.13
CA ASP A 145 22.03 -2.08 -0.20
C ASP A 145 21.56 -2.51 1.20
N SER A 146 22.25 -2.05 2.25
CA SER A 146 21.88 -2.32 3.65
C SER A 146 20.75 -1.41 4.12
N LEU A 147 19.62 -2.02 4.46
CA LEU A 147 18.42 -1.35 4.95
C LEU A 147 18.14 -1.76 6.40
N ASP A 148 18.33 -0.84 7.33
CA ASP A 148 17.90 -1.00 8.72
C ASP A 148 16.54 -0.33 8.93
N PRO A 149 15.52 -1.05 9.44
CA PRO A 149 14.20 -0.47 9.64
C PRO A 149 14.21 0.48 10.85
N GLY A 150 13.85 1.74 10.62
CA GLY A 150 13.51 2.68 11.69
C GLY A 150 12.25 2.26 12.46
N PHE A 151 11.88 3.01 13.50
CA PHE A 151 10.72 2.69 14.36
C PHE A 151 9.43 2.45 13.55
N TYR A 152 9.11 3.33 12.60
CA TYR A 152 7.94 3.17 11.74
C TYR A 152 8.08 2.04 10.72
N GLY A 153 9.31 1.71 10.29
CA GLY A 153 9.59 0.54 9.45
C GLY A 153 9.31 -0.77 10.19
N GLN A 154 9.71 -0.86 11.46
CA GLN A 154 9.39 -2.00 12.33
C GLN A 154 7.89 -2.06 12.64
N LYS A 155 7.25 -0.91 12.90
CA LYS A 155 5.78 -0.82 13.06
C LYS A 155 5.06 -1.35 11.81
N LEU A 156 5.52 -0.98 10.62
CA LEU A 156 4.97 -1.48 9.35
C LEU A 156 5.17 -3.00 9.21
N GLN A 157 6.35 -3.51 9.50
CA GLN A 157 6.63 -4.95 9.48
C GLN A 157 5.68 -5.73 10.42
N ASN A 158 5.43 -5.22 11.62
CA ASN A 158 4.51 -5.82 12.58
C ASN A 158 3.07 -5.80 12.07
N ILE A 159 2.63 -4.71 11.43
CA ILE A 159 1.30 -4.63 10.81
C ILE A 159 1.18 -5.63 9.65
N LEU A 160 2.19 -5.72 8.78
CA LEU A 160 2.17 -6.62 7.63
C LEU A 160 2.23 -8.10 8.04
N SER A 161 3.01 -8.42 9.07
CA SER A 161 3.10 -9.79 9.60
C SER A 161 1.79 -10.26 10.24
N ASN A 162 0.99 -9.36 10.82
CA ASN A 162 -0.37 -9.70 11.27
C ASN A 162 -1.28 -10.16 10.12
N PHE A 163 -1.00 -9.77 8.87
CA PHE A 163 -1.75 -10.26 7.71
C PHE A 163 -1.27 -11.62 7.21
N THR A 164 -0.01 -11.99 7.46
CA THR A 164 0.61 -13.22 6.91
C THR A 164 0.66 -14.38 7.90
N VAL A 165 0.83 -14.08 9.19
CA VAL A 165 0.94 -15.09 10.25
C VAL A 165 -0.46 -15.51 10.66
N GLY A 166 -1.07 -16.43 9.91
CA GLY A 166 -2.07 -17.45 10.34
C GLY A 166 -3.15 -17.09 11.37
N GLY A 167 -3.36 -15.81 11.65
CA GLY A 167 -4.23 -15.29 12.68
C GLY A 167 -5.59 -15.13 12.03
N HIS A 168 -6.47 -16.07 12.35
CA HIS A 168 -7.87 -16.18 11.93
C HIS A 168 -8.76 -14.95 12.18
N HIS A 169 -8.19 -13.76 12.46
CA HIS A 169 -8.92 -12.54 12.79
C HIS A 169 -9.04 -11.53 11.66
N MET A 170 -8.24 -11.60 10.59
CA MET A 170 -8.24 -10.57 9.54
C MET A 170 -8.36 -11.07 8.10
N VAL A 171 -8.04 -12.34 7.82
CA VAL A 171 -8.47 -12.98 6.57
C VAL A 171 -9.98 -13.11 6.65
N THR A 172 -10.66 -12.29 5.89
CA THR A 172 -12.11 -12.22 5.89
C THR A 172 -12.60 -12.80 4.58
N ASN A 173 -13.43 -13.84 4.66
CA ASN A 173 -14.19 -14.33 3.51
C ASN A 173 -15.30 -13.33 3.19
N ASN A 174 -14.93 -12.14 2.72
CA ASN A 174 -15.84 -11.03 2.49
C ASN A 174 -16.50 -11.03 1.10
N CYS A 175 -16.32 -12.11 0.34
CA CYS A 175 -17.04 -12.34 -0.91
C CYS A 175 -18.49 -12.71 -0.62
N HIS A 176 -19.29 -11.73 -0.19
CA HIS A 176 -20.73 -11.81 -0.07
C HIS A 176 -21.31 -11.17 -1.33
N SER A 177 -21.92 -11.97 -2.20
CA SER A 177 -22.65 -11.41 -3.32
C SER A 177 -23.93 -10.75 -2.77
N ASN A 178 -24.21 -9.52 -3.20
CA ASN A 178 -25.54 -8.96 -3.01
C ASN A 178 -26.47 -9.70 -3.96
N SER A 179 -27.08 -10.79 -3.50
CA SER A 179 -28.21 -11.41 -4.19
C SER A 179 -29.37 -10.41 -4.16
N SER A 180 -29.54 -9.66 -5.25
CA SER A 180 -30.76 -8.91 -5.54
C SER A 180 -31.60 -9.68 -6.55
#